data_AF-A0A2V5Y828-F1
#
_entry.id   AF-A0A2V5Y828-F1
#
_cell.length_a   1.000
_cell.length_b   1.000
_cell.length_c   1.000
_cell.angle_alpha   90.00
_cell.angle_beta   90.00
_cell.angle_gamma   90.00
#
_symmetry.space_group_name_H-M   'P 1'
#
loop_
_entity.id
_entity.type
_entity.pdbx_description
1 polymer ?
#
loop_
_entity_poly.entity_id
_entity_poly.type
_entity_poly.pdbx_seq_one_letter_code
_entity_poly.pdbx_strand_id
1 'polypeptide(L)' 'MNIYVYMQGQRRGPYEKAQLEEMWKVGQIPTDTLYWHEGMAQWAVISDLFANTKMAPPLPMDVGNADSMTFPAAS' A
#
# COMPACT_ATOMS: atom_id res chain seq x y z
N MET A 1 0.10 -13.53 -3.81
CA MET A 1 -0.55 -12.20 -3.96
C MET A 1 0.56 -11.19 -4.20
N ASN A 2 0.52 -10.49 -5.34
CA ASN A 2 1.55 -9.51 -5.71
C ASN A 2 1.30 -8.21 -4.95
N ILE A 3 2.19 -7.85 -4.04
CA ILE A 3 2.11 -6.62 -3.26
C ILE A 3 3.23 -5.68 -3.71
N TYR A 4 2.88 -4.44 -3.96
CA TYR A 4 3.79 -3.37 -4.31
C TYR A 4 3.86 -2.40 -3.15
N VAL A 5 5.04 -1.88 -2.86
CA VAL A 5 5.24 -0.85 -1.84
C VAL A 5 5.76 0.42 -2.50
N TYR A 6 5.35 1.57 -1.98
CA TYR A 6 5.81 2.86 -2.46
C TYR A 6 6.77 3.46 -1.44
N MET A 7 8.03 3.62 -1.86
CA MET A 7 9.14 4.04 -1.02
C MET A 7 10.03 5.00 -1.76
N GLN A 8 10.40 6.10 -1.11
CA GLN A 8 11.34 7.08 -1.68
C GLN A 8 10.93 7.57 -3.09
N GLY A 9 9.64 7.71 -3.35
CA GLY A 9 9.14 8.14 -4.66
C GLY A 9 9.11 7.04 -5.74
N GLN A 10 9.45 5.80 -5.39
CA GLN A 10 9.46 4.68 -6.32
C GLN A 10 8.59 3.52 -5.82
N ARG A 11 7.86 2.92 -6.75
CA ARG A 11 7.14 1.66 -6.51
C ARG A 11 8.12 0.49 -6.59
N ARG A 12 8.25 -0.27 -5.51
CA ARG A 12 9.07 -1.48 -5.43
C ARG A 12 8.17 -2.71 -5.30
N GLY A 13 8.56 -3.79 -5.95
CA GLY A 13 7.82 -5.05 -5.98
C GLY A 13 7.91 -5.75 -7.35
N PRO A 14 7.16 -6.85 -7.53
CA PRO A 14 6.19 -7.43 -6.60
C PRO A 14 6.86 -8.16 -5.43
N TYR A 15 6.34 -7.95 -4.23
CA TYR A 15 6.68 -8.65 -2.99
C TYR A 15 5.50 -9.52 -2.55
N GLU A 16 5.79 -10.55 -1.77
CA GLU A 16 4.77 -11.36 -1.10
C GLU A 16 4.52 -10.87 0.33
N LYS A 17 3.35 -11.17 0.89
CA LYS A 17 3.03 -10.82 2.29
C LYS A 17 4.11 -11.33 3.26
N ALA A 18 4.60 -12.56 3.07
CA ALA A 18 5.64 -13.14 3.90
C ALA A 18 6.97 -12.37 3.80
N GLN A 19 7.37 -11.96 2.59
CA GLN A 19 8.56 -11.13 2.40
C GLN A 19 8.41 -9.76 3.07
N LEU A 20 7.26 -9.10 2.88
CA LEU A 20 6.98 -7.83 3.54
C LEU A 20 6.95 -7.97 5.06
N GLU A 21 6.42 -9.07 5.59
CA GLU A 21 6.38 -9.33 7.03
C GLU A 21 7.78 -9.48 7.60
N GLU A 22 8.65 -10.22 6.90
CA GLU A 22 10.05 -10.36 7.29
C GLU A 22 10.75 -9.00 7.24
N MET A 23 10.63 -8.26 6.13
CA MET A 23 11.19 -6.93 5.97
C MET A 23 10.68 -5.94 7.02
N TRP A 24 9.41 -6.04 7.41
CA TRP A 24 8.82 -5.21 8.47
C TRP A 24 9.38 -5.59 9.85
N LYS A 25 9.52 -6.89 10.14
CA LYS A 25 10.12 -7.41 11.37
C LYS A 25 11.58 -6.99 11.54
N VAL A 26 12.37 -6.99 10.46
CA VAL A 26 13.76 -6.50 10.49
C VAL A 26 13.86 -4.96 10.42
N GLY A 27 12.74 -4.24 10.30
CA GLY A 27 12.72 -2.78 10.22
C GLY A 27 13.27 -2.22 8.91
N GLN A 28 13.35 -3.02 7.85
CA GLN A 28 13.75 -2.56 6.52
C GLN A 28 12.70 -1.66 5.86
N ILE A 29 11.45 -1.78 6.28
CA ILE A 29 10.35 -1.00 5.72
C ILE A 29 9.65 -0.21 6.84
N PRO A 30 9.50 1.12 6.70
CA PRO A 30 8.79 1.91 7.69
C PRO A 30 7.31 1.51 7.75
N THR A 31 6.74 1.63 8.93
CA THR A 31 5.31 1.42 9.24
C THR A 31 4.37 2.27 8.37
N ASP A 32 4.85 3.44 7.96
CA ASP A 32 4.13 4.43 7.17
C ASP A 32 4.25 4.19 5.65
N THR A 33 4.90 3.09 5.27
CA THR A 33 5.04 2.70 3.86
C THR A 33 3.66 2.43 3.26
N LEU A 34 3.37 3.02 2.11
CA LEU A 34 2.18 2.70 1.36
C LEU A 34 2.38 1.38 0.61
N TYR A 35 1.43 0.45 0.72
CA TYR A 35 1.36 -0.79 -0.03
C TYR A 35 0.08 -0.82 -0.87
N TRP A 36 0.14 -1.55 -1.98
CA TRP A 36 -0.98 -1.82 -2.85
C TRP A 36 -0.86 -3.23 -3.39
N HIS A 37 -1.97 -3.93 -3.55
CA HIS A 37 -2.00 -5.25 -4.16
C HIS A 37 -3.09 -5.34 -5.21
N GLU A 38 -2.98 -6.34 -6.07
CA GLU A 38 -4.03 -6.65 -7.04
C GLU A 38 -5.39 -6.80 -6.33
N GLY A 39 -6.36 -5.97 -6.71
CA GLY A 39 -7.69 -5.90 -6.09
C GLY A 39 -7.91 -4.71 -5.13
N MET A 40 -6.87 -3.94 -4.79
CA MET A 40 -7.05 -2.69 -4.03
C MET A 40 -7.45 -1.52 -4.93
N ALA A 41 -8.43 -0.73 -4.49
CA ALA A 41 -8.81 0.51 -5.18
C ALA A 41 -7.81 1.66 -4.96
N GLN A 42 -7.07 1.62 -3.85
CA GLN A 42 -6.17 2.69 -3.39
C GLN A 42 -5.02 2.10 -2.56
N TRP A 43 -3.91 2.84 -2.44
CA TRP A 43 -2.79 2.45 -1.60
C TRP A 43 -3.16 2.56 -0.11
N ALA A 44 -2.80 1.57 0.69
CA ALA A 44 -3.00 1.56 2.14
C ALA A 44 -1.65 1.58 2.87
N VAL A 45 -1.61 1.91 4.15
CA VAL A 45 -0.34 1.86 4.92
C VAL A 45 -0.01 0.45 5.35
N ILE A 46 1.25 0.04 5.28
CA ILE A 46 1.67 -1.33 5.54
C ILE A 46 1.48 -1.74 7.00
N SER A 47 1.51 -0.77 7.92
CA SER A 47 1.04 -0.97 9.28
C SER A 47 -0.37 -1.50 9.36
N ASP A 48 -1.28 -1.09 8.48
CA ASP A 48 -2.65 -1.62 8.44
C ASP A 48 -2.65 -3.08 7.99
N LEU A 49 -1.82 -3.45 7.01
CA LEU A 49 -1.68 -4.85 6.56
C LEU A 49 -1.31 -5.80 7.71
N PHE A 50 -0.46 -5.33 8.64
CA PHE A 50 -0.01 -6.12 9.79
C PHE A 50 -0.87 -5.92 11.05
N ALA A 51 -1.46 -4.74 11.23
CA ALA A 51 -2.38 -4.44 12.35
C ALA A 51 -3.75 -5.10 12.16
N ASN A 52 -4.20 -5.28 10.92
CA ASN A 52 -5.51 -5.82 10.55
C ASN A 52 -5.64 -7.35 10.71
N THR A 53 -4.74 -8.01 11.45
CA THR A 53 -5.04 -9.38 11.95
C THR A 53 -6.16 -9.38 13.01
N LYS A 54 -6.70 -8.20 13.43
CA LYS A 54 -7.81 -8.16 14.40
C LYS A 54 -9.10 -7.45 14.00
N MET A 55 -9.15 -6.52 13.04
CA MET A 55 -10.41 -5.85 12.67
C MET A 55 -10.25 -4.99 11.43
N ALA A 56 -10.95 -5.35 10.35
CA ALA A 56 -10.99 -4.58 9.11
C ALA A 56 -11.50 -3.16 9.38
N PRO A 57 -10.77 -2.10 8.99
CA PRO A 57 -11.36 -0.77 8.91
C PRO A 57 -12.30 -0.74 7.69
N PRO A 58 -13.47 -0.09 7.80
CA PRO A 58 -14.41 0.04 6.71
C PRO A 58 -13.78 0.91 5.62
N LEU A 59 -13.93 0.45 4.37
CA LEU A 59 -13.73 1.28 3.19
C LEU A 59 -14.43 2.63 3.41
N PRO A 60 -13.75 3.78 3.24
CA PRO A 60 -14.45 5.00 2.94
C PRO A 60 -15.02 4.84 1.52
N MET A 61 -16.23 4.29 1.48
CA MET A 61 -17.16 4.48 0.38
C MET A 61 -17.62 5.94 0.39
N ASP A 62 -16.84 6.80 -0.27
CA ASP A 62 -17.20 8.17 -0.67
C ASP A 62 -16.56 8.37 -2.05
N VAL A 63 -17.21 8.13 -3.19
CA VAL A 63 -18.36 8.84 -3.78
C VAL A 63 -18.10 10.36 -3.92
N GLY A 64 -17.08 10.79 -4.68
CA GLY A 64 -17.08 12.22 -5.07
C GLY A 64 -15.86 12.93 -5.64
N ASN A 65 -14.73 12.30 -5.98
CA ASN A 65 -13.60 13.04 -6.56
C ASN A 65 -12.76 12.23 -7.56
N ALA A 66 -13.37 11.87 -8.68
CA ALA A 66 -12.64 11.55 -9.91
C ALA A 66 -12.13 12.81 -10.63
N ASP A 67 -11.76 13.84 -9.88
CA ASP A 67 -11.23 15.08 -10.44
C ASP A 67 -10.07 15.56 -9.56
N SER A 68 -8.94 15.81 -10.20
CA SER A 68 -7.74 16.43 -9.62
C SER A 68 -6.84 15.56 -8.73
N MET A 69 -6.17 14.57 -9.34
CA MET A 69 -4.71 14.41 -9.21
C MET A 69 -4.15 13.58 -10.36
N THR A 70 -4.29 14.14 -11.57
CA THR A 70 -3.40 13.88 -12.69
C THR A 70 -1.97 14.16 -12.24
N PHE A 71 -1.17 13.11 -12.09
CA PHE A 71 0.29 13.22 -12.15
C PHE A 71 0.73 13.03 -13.61
N PRO A 72 1.76 13.75 -14.07
CA PRO A 72 1.99 14.00 -15.49
C PRO A 72 2.39 12.73 -16.23
N ALA A 73 1.79 12.53 -17.41
CA ALA A 73 2.34 11.65 -18.41
C ALA A 73 3.71 12.20 -18.84
N ALA A 74 4.77 11.43 -18.62
CA ALA A 74 6.05 11.70 -19.25
C ALA A 74 5.86 11.57 -20.77
N SER A 75 6.27 12.62 -21.48
CA SER A 75 6.19 12.79 -22.94
C SER A 75 6.98 11.77 -23.74
#